data_AF-A0A930Y0F2-F1
#
_entry.id   AF-A0A930Y0F2-F1
#
_cell.length_a   1.000
_cell.length_b   1.000
_cell.length_c   1.000
_cell.angle_alpha   90.00
_cell.angle_beta   90.00
_cell.angle_gamma   90.00
#
_symmetry.space_group_name_H-M   'P 1'
#
loop_
_entity.id
_entity.type
_entity.pdbx_description
1 polymer ?
#
loop_
_entity_poly.entity_id
_entity_poly.type
_entity_poly.pdbx_seq_one_letter_code
_entity_poly.pdbx_strand_id
1 'polypeptide(L)'
;MKTINFLKGLLLLILIIIASCTNDQTIKNQTYVFIKPYCATVTVGGVVGLSEKCYKIGDIVSGKENTSGKSTIRIAEHSYLNDGASSSASYQEFLDVPLNYLEVIK
;
A
#
# COMPACT_ATOMS: atom_id res chain seq x y z
N MET A 1 6.87 10.73 52.15
CA MET A 1 6.14 9.53 51.69
C MET A 1 5.23 9.75 50.47
N LYS A 2 4.78 10.98 50.15
CA LYS A 2 3.90 11.25 48.98
C LYS A 2 4.62 11.25 47.62
N THR A 3 5.88 11.65 47.56
CA THR A 3 6.69 11.74 46.32
C THR A 3 7.00 10.38 45.69
N ILE A 4 7.16 9.34 46.51
CA ILE A 4 7.44 7.96 46.03
C ILE A 4 6.24 7.38 45.28
N ASN A 5 5.01 7.73 45.69
CA ASN A 5 3.79 7.24 45.03
C ASN A 5 3.56 7.95 43.67
N PHE A 6 3.96 9.23 43.57
CA PHE A 6 3.91 9.97 42.32
C PHE A 6 4.90 9.43 41.28
N LEU A 7 6.13 9.10 41.72
CA LEU A 7 7.16 8.51 40.86
C LEU A 7 6.77 7.12 40.33
N LYS A 8 6.10 6.31 41.17
CA LYS A 8 5.55 5.00 40.75
C LYS A 8 4.43 5.14 39.71
N GLY A 9 3.54 6.12 39.87
CA GLY A 9 2.48 6.40 38.91
C GLY A 9 3.02 6.87 37.55
N LEU A 10 4.04 7.73 37.57
CA LEU A 10 4.72 8.20 36.36
C LEU A 10 5.42 7.07 35.61
N LEU A 11 6.10 6.17 36.33
CA LEU A 11 6.78 5.02 35.73
C LEU A 11 5.79 4.05 35.04
N LEU A 12 4.61 3.85 35.64
CA LEU A 12 3.56 3.01 35.06
C LEU A 12 3.00 3.64 33.76
N LEU A 13 2.84 4.97 33.74
CA LEU A 13 2.38 5.68 32.54
C LEU A 13 3.37 5.57 31.39
N ILE A 14 4.68 5.65 31.68
CA ILE A 14 5.74 5.50 30.68
C ILE A 14 5.74 4.09 30.09
N LEU A 15 5.52 3.05 30.91
CA LEU A 15 5.44 1.65 30.47
C LEU A 15 4.25 1.37 29.52
N ILE A 16 3.13 2.07 29.69
CA ILE A 16 1.95 1.93 28.81
C ILE A 16 2.20 2.57 27.43
N ILE A 17 2.97 3.66 27.39
CA ILE A 17 3.29 4.38 26.16
C ILE A 17 4.21 3.54 25.25
N ILE A 18 5.21 2.84 25.82
CA ILE A 18 6.11 1.97 25.05
C ILE A 18 5.47 0.65 24.57
N ALA A 19 4.36 0.21 25.17
CA ALA A 19 3.64 -0.98 24.73
C ALA A 19 2.71 -0.74 23.52
N SER A 20 2.47 0.52 23.13
CA SER A 20 1.62 0.87 21.97
C SER A 20 2.36 0.92 20.63
N CYS A 21 3.65 0.56 20.58
CA CYS A 21 4.33 0.31 19.32
C CYS A 21 3.89 -1.05 18.78
N THR A 22 2.75 -1.08 18.10
CA THR A 22 2.31 -2.24 17.32
C THR A 22 3.34 -2.53 16.25
N ASN A 23 3.78 -3.78 16.17
CA ASN A 23 4.63 -4.30 15.13
C ASN A 23 4.02 -3.94 13.76
N ASP A 24 4.64 -2.98 13.10
CA ASP A 24 4.34 -2.57 11.74
C ASP A 24 4.75 -3.77 10.88
N GLN A 25 3.84 -4.76 10.75
CA GLN A 25 4.02 -5.90 9.88
C GLN A 25 4.29 -5.31 8.51
N THR A 26 5.57 -5.22 8.17
CA THR A 26 6.04 -4.59 6.96
C THR A 26 5.62 -5.55 5.87
N ILE A 27 4.37 -5.43 5.40
CA ILE A 27 3.89 -6.24 4.29
C ILE A 27 4.73 -5.79 3.12
N LYS A 28 5.76 -6.58 2.82
CA LYS A 28 6.77 -6.23 1.83
C LYS A 28 6.10 -6.14 0.47
N ASN A 29 6.44 -5.09 -0.27
CA ASN A 29 6.15 -5.06 -1.70
C ASN A 29 6.83 -6.27 -2.35
N GLN A 30 6.06 -6.98 -3.17
CA GLN A 30 6.50 -8.11 -3.97
C GLN A 30 6.37 -7.74 -5.44
N THR A 31 7.22 -8.35 -6.26
CA THR A 31 7.14 -8.25 -7.72
C THR A 31 6.31 -9.41 -8.24
N TYR A 32 5.36 -9.11 -9.13
CA TYR A 32 4.48 -10.08 -9.74
C TYR A 32 4.60 -10.02 -11.26
N VAL A 33 4.41 -11.17 -11.90
CA VAL A 33 4.17 -11.28 -13.35
C VAL A 33 2.71 -11.68 -13.60
N PHE A 34 2.09 -11.08 -14.59
CA PHE A 34 0.78 -11.52 -15.06
C PHE A 34 0.91 -12.85 -15.82
N ILE A 35 0.19 -13.88 -15.36
CA ILE A 35 0.09 -15.19 -16.01
C ILE A 35 -1.16 -15.34 -16.89
N LYS A 36 -2.07 -14.36 -16.81
CA LYS A 36 -3.29 -14.22 -17.62
C LYS A 36 -3.48 -12.76 -18.00
N PRO A 37 -4.08 -12.46 -19.18
CA PRO A 37 -4.45 -11.08 -19.50
C PRO A 37 -5.50 -10.58 -18.51
N TYR A 38 -5.40 -9.31 -18.12
CA TYR A 38 -6.33 -8.67 -17.19
C TYR A 38 -6.59 -7.23 -17.59
N CYS A 39 -7.85 -6.85 -17.76
CA CYS A 39 -8.27 -5.48 -18.00
C CYS A 39 -9.19 -5.02 -16.89
N ALA A 40 -9.01 -3.79 -16.42
CA ALA A 40 -9.87 -3.16 -15.45
C ALA A 40 -10.05 -1.69 -15.76
N THR A 41 -11.25 -1.17 -15.51
CA THR A 41 -11.50 0.26 -15.51
C THR A 41 -10.96 0.85 -14.20
N VAL A 42 -10.09 1.85 -14.32
CA VAL A 42 -9.41 2.51 -13.21
C VAL A 42 -9.73 4.00 -13.26
N THR A 43 -9.89 4.62 -12.10
CA THR A 43 -10.09 6.06 -12.00
C THR A 43 -8.73 6.72 -11.97
N VAL A 44 -8.45 7.58 -12.94
CA VAL A 44 -7.18 8.31 -13.01
C VAL A 44 -7.32 9.77 -12.59
N GLY A 45 -6.35 10.28 -11.83
CA GLY A 45 -6.24 11.70 -11.47
C GLY A 45 -7.34 12.25 -10.57
N GLY A 46 -8.04 11.41 -9.79
CA GLY A 46 -9.08 11.80 -8.81
C GLY A 46 -10.39 12.33 -9.39
N VAL A 47 -10.35 13.09 -10.49
CA VAL A 47 -11.52 13.73 -11.15
C VAL A 47 -11.45 13.60 -12.69
N VAL A 48 -10.34 13.13 -13.26
CA VAL A 48 -10.01 13.34 -14.69
C VAL A 48 -10.49 12.21 -15.62
N GLY A 49 -10.97 11.07 -15.10
CA GLY A 49 -11.77 10.13 -15.88
C GLY A 49 -11.59 8.65 -15.53
N LEU A 50 -12.51 7.84 -16.05
CA LEU A 50 -12.38 6.37 -16.08
C LEU A 50 -11.51 6.00 -17.29
N SER A 51 -10.44 5.25 -17.06
CA SER A 51 -9.57 4.73 -18.10
C SER A 51 -9.51 3.21 -18.02
N GLU A 52 -9.45 2.53 -19.16
CA GLU A 52 -9.24 1.08 -19.18
C GLU A 52 -7.73 0.80 -19.13
N LYS A 53 -7.31 -0.01 -18.15
CA LYS A 53 -5.94 -0.49 -18.04
C LYS A 53 -5.91 -1.99 -18.29
N CYS A 54 -5.19 -2.39 -19.33
CA CYS A 54 -4.99 -3.78 -19.69
C CYS A 54 -3.54 -4.20 -19.47
N TYR A 55 -3.38 -5.41 -18.94
CA TYR A 55 -2.13 -6.11 -18.75
C TYR A 55 -2.14 -7.41 -19.56
N LYS A 56 -1.01 -7.72 -20.18
CA LYS A 56 -0.77 -8.93 -20.95
C LYS A 56 -0.02 -9.96 -20.12
N ILE A 57 -0.04 -11.21 -20.57
CA ILE A 57 0.82 -12.25 -20.00
C ILE A 57 2.28 -11.81 -20.12
N GLY A 58 3.02 -11.88 -19.02
CA GLY A 58 4.42 -11.45 -18.93
C GLY A 58 4.62 -10.02 -18.43
N ASP A 59 3.57 -9.20 -18.32
CA ASP A 59 3.70 -7.87 -17.74
C ASP A 59 4.09 -7.96 -16.26
N ILE A 60 5.05 -7.13 -15.84
CA ILE A 60 5.63 -7.14 -14.49
C ILE A 60 5.13 -5.92 -13.71
N VAL A 61 4.67 -6.14 -12.48
CA VAL A 61 4.15 -5.09 -11.60
C VAL A 61 4.62 -5.29 -10.17
N SER A 62 4.76 -4.19 -9.43
CA SER A 62 5.01 -4.21 -7.99
C SER A 62 3.71 -4.03 -7.23
N GLY A 63 3.50 -4.85 -6.21
CA GLY A 63 2.29 -4.77 -5.41
C GLY A 63 2.42 -5.44 -4.06
N LYS A 64 1.33 -5.38 -3.31
CA LYS A 64 1.23 -5.93 -1.97
C LYS A 64 0.00 -6.82 -1.89
N GLU A 65 0.21 -8.05 -1.43
CA GLU A 65 -0.91 -8.94 -1.15
C GLU A 65 -1.74 -8.36 -0.01
N ASN A 66 -3.06 -8.38 -0.18
CA ASN A 66 -4.02 -8.06 0.85
C ASN A 66 -4.69 -9.35 1.35
N THR A 67 -5.31 -9.29 2.53
CA THR A 67 -5.94 -10.46 3.18
C THR A 67 -7.16 -11.01 2.43
N SER A 68 -7.51 -10.45 1.26
CA SER A 68 -8.69 -10.80 0.47
C SER A 68 -8.37 -11.66 -0.76
N GLY A 69 -7.17 -12.24 -0.85
CA GLY A 69 -6.75 -13.05 -1.99
C GLY A 69 -6.50 -12.22 -3.26
N LYS A 70 -6.15 -10.94 -3.08
CA LYS A 70 -5.80 -10.02 -4.16
C LYS A 70 -4.45 -9.37 -3.87
N SER A 71 -3.78 -8.91 -4.91
CA SER A 71 -2.62 -8.02 -4.81
C SER A 71 -3.04 -6.62 -5.21
N THR A 72 -2.78 -5.65 -4.34
CA THR A 72 -2.92 -4.23 -4.64
C THR A 72 -1.66 -3.76 -5.35
N ILE A 73 -1.75 -3.55 -6.66
CA ILE A 73 -0.65 -3.09 -7.51
C ILE A 73 -0.75 -1.58 -7.74
N ARG A 74 0.38 -0.91 -7.90
CA ARG A 74 0.41 0.52 -8.29
C ARG A 74 0.35 0.63 -9.81
N ILE A 75 -0.57 1.46 -10.33
CA ILE A 75 -0.84 1.59 -11.77
C ILE A 75 -0.22 2.85 -12.37
N ALA A 76 -0.28 3.95 -11.62
CA ALA A 76 0.23 5.24 -12.07
C ALA A 76 1.70 5.42 -11.65
N GLU A 77 2.57 5.56 -12.63
CA GLU A 77 3.85 6.24 -12.46
C GLU A 77 3.62 7.76 -12.46
N HIS A 78 4.51 8.48 -11.78
CA HIS A 78 4.51 9.94 -11.78
C HIS A 78 4.56 10.46 -13.24
N SER A 79 3.70 11.42 -13.58
CA SER A 79 3.63 12.02 -14.93
C SER A 79 3.84 13.54 -14.83
N TYR A 80 4.18 14.23 -15.93
CA TYR A 80 4.37 15.68 -15.93
C TYR A 80 3.10 16.46 -15.50
N LEU A 81 1.92 15.86 -15.66
CA LEU A 81 0.65 16.41 -15.17
C LEU A 81 0.57 16.44 -13.63
N ASN A 82 1.48 15.72 -12.98
CA ASN A 82 1.56 15.53 -11.54
C ASN A 82 2.71 16.31 -10.90
N ASP A 83 3.47 17.07 -11.69
CA ASP A 83 4.64 17.85 -11.25
C ASP A 83 4.26 18.97 -10.25
N GLY A 84 3.00 19.41 -10.26
CA GLY A 84 2.48 20.47 -9.38
C GLY A 84 1.91 19.98 -8.05
N ALA A 85 1.85 18.68 -7.79
CA ALA A 85 1.27 18.22 -6.54
C ALA A 85 2.23 18.32 -5.36
N SER A 86 1.65 18.62 -4.21
CA SER A 86 2.33 18.72 -2.93
C SER A 86 3.01 17.43 -2.47
N SER A 87 2.73 16.26 -3.06
CA SER A 87 3.43 15.01 -2.75
C SER A 87 3.38 13.98 -3.88
N SER A 88 4.34 13.07 -3.90
CA SER A 88 4.32 11.87 -4.77
C SER A 88 3.14 10.92 -4.48
N ALA A 89 2.42 11.15 -3.37
CA ALA A 89 1.23 10.41 -3.00
C ALA A 89 -0.05 10.95 -3.63
N SER A 90 -0.03 12.16 -4.20
CA SER A 90 -1.22 12.84 -4.69
C SER A 90 -1.85 12.17 -5.92
N TYR A 91 -1.14 11.23 -6.55
CA TYR A 91 -1.60 10.49 -7.73
C TYR A 91 -1.28 8.99 -7.65
N GLN A 92 -1.18 8.41 -6.44
CA GLN A 92 -1.03 6.96 -6.35
C GLN A 92 -2.36 6.32 -6.72
N GLU A 93 -2.41 5.68 -7.87
CA GLU A 93 -3.54 4.88 -8.30
C GLU A 93 -3.20 3.42 -8.07
N PHE A 94 -4.12 2.72 -7.42
CA PHE A 94 -3.97 1.32 -7.07
C PHE A 94 -5.06 0.50 -7.76
N LEU A 95 -4.70 -0.72 -8.14
CA LEU A 95 -5.61 -1.72 -8.67
C LEU A 95 -5.48 -2.99 -7.85
N ASP A 96 -6.61 -3.47 -7.37
CA ASP A 96 -6.68 -4.81 -6.81
C ASP A 96 -6.80 -5.83 -7.95
N VAL A 97 -5.81 -6.70 -8.05
CA VAL A 97 -5.75 -7.79 -9.01
C VAL A 97 -5.92 -9.12 -8.27
N PRO A 98 -6.84 -10.00 -8.68
CA PRO A 98 -6.96 -11.32 -8.06
C PRO A 98 -5.68 -12.14 -8.24
N LEU A 99 -5.23 -12.83 -7.18
CA LEU A 99 -3.94 -13.55 -7.20
C LEU A 99 -3.88 -14.66 -8.26
N ASN A 100 -5.00 -15.18 -8.73
CA ASN A 100 -5.03 -16.19 -9.80
C ASN A 100 -4.70 -15.65 -11.21
N TYR A 101 -4.42 -14.35 -11.34
CA TYR A 101 -3.87 -13.70 -12.53
C TYR A 101 -2.36 -13.42 -12.40
N LEU A 102 -1.78 -13.61 -11.21
CA LEU A 102 -0.42 -13.20 -10.89
C LEU A 102 0.43 -14.38 -10.39
N GLU A 103 1.73 -14.29 -10.61
CA GLU A 103 2.73 -15.16 -10.00
C GLU A 103 3.86 -14.31 -9.42
N VAL A 104 4.38 -14.67 -8.25
CA VAL A 104 5.47 -13.93 -7.59
C VAL A 104 6.79 -14.21 -8.32
N ILE A 105 7.48 -13.14 -8.74
CA ILE A 105 8.84 -13.22 -9.26
C ILE A 105 9.79 -12.99 -8.08
N LYS A 106 10.63 -13.99 -7.77
CA LYS A 106 11.64 -13.90 -6.70
C LYS A 106 12.81 -12.99 -7.08
#